data_AF-A0A931GY30-F1
#
_entry.id   AF-A0A931GY30-F1
#
_cell.length_a   1.000
_cell.length_b   1.000
_cell.length_c   1.000
_cell.angle_alpha   90.00
_cell.angle_beta   90.00
_cell.angle_gamma   90.00
#
_symmetry.space_group_name_H-M   'P 1'
#
loop_
_entity.id
_entity.type
_entity.pdbx_description
1 polymer ?
#
loop_
_entity_poly.entity_id
_entity_poly.type
_entity_poly.pdbx_seq_one_letter_code
_entity_poly.pdbx_strand_id
1 'polypeptide(L)'
;MQKAWIIFVVMLLFACSNKKDFTPVFNVPAEFVPVIDSFEAAAMQRGYNITVNNLIIQYDSTLENSYCANANITASSNDVQKIIALNANIKCWLNSRQLETLIFHEMGHCILGREHDESRLPNGNPKSIMCTGNIALYAPCAYPVNDSCNQYYKRNYYLDELFNASTPVPDWGK
;
A
#
# COMPACT_ATOMS: atom_id res chain seq x y z
N MET A 1 -0.02 -72.67 -24.64
CA MET A 1 -1.11 -71.79 -24.14
C MET A 1 -0.49 -70.69 -23.28
N GLN A 2 -1.15 -69.54 -23.22
CA GLN A 2 -0.58 -68.18 -23.12
C GLN A 2 0.39 -67.89 -21.96
N LYS A 3 1.44 -67.13 -22.30
CA LYS A 3 2.32 -66.41 -21.37
C LYS A 3 1.50 -65.34 -20.65
N ALA A 4 1.35 -65.45 -19.34
CA ALA A 4 0.64 -64.45 -18.53
C ALA A 4 1.50 -63.19 -18.36
N TRP A 5 0.84 -62.05 -18.51
CA TRP A 5 1.43 -60.72 -18.60
C TRP A 5 1.82 -60.14 -17.24
N ILE A 6 2.83 -59.30 -17.30
CA ILE A 6 3.41 -58.43 -16.27
C ILE A 6 2.34 -57.51 -15.66
N ILE A 7 2.32 -57.39 -14.33
CA ILE A 7 1.81 -56.20 -13.65
C ILE A 7 2.91 -55.70 -12.71
N PHE A 8 3.67 -54.72 -13.20
CA PHE A 8 4.65 -53.98 -12.43
C PHE A 8 3.89 -52.88 -11.67
N VAL A 9 3.70 -53.06 -10.37
CA VAL A 9 3.08 -52.07 -9.49
C VAL A 9 4.10 -50.95 -9.27
N VAL A 10 4.00 -49.89 -10.08
CA VAL A 10 4.73 -48.63 -9.85
C VAL A 10 4.04 -47.93 -8.69
N MET A 11 4.62 -48.01 -7.50
CA MET A 11 4.26 -47.15 -6.37
C MET A 11 4.59 -45.71 -6.74
N LEU A 12 3.55 -44.91 -6.97
CA LEU A 12 3.61 -43.46 -7.08
C LEU A 12 4.12 -42.90 -5.75
N LEU A 13 5.40 -42.53 -5.72
CA LEU A 13 5.98 -41.70 -4.67
C LEU A 13 5.34 -40.30 -4.78
N PHE A 14 4.32 -40.05 -3.97
CA PHE A 14 3.90 -38.69 -3.62
C PHE A 14 5.00 -38.06 -2.76
N ALA A 15 6.04 -37.54 -3.40
CA ALA A 15 6.93 -36.59 -2.78
C ALA A 15 6.13 -35.30 -2.56
N CYS A 16 5.56 -35.14 -1.35
CA CYS A 16 5.15 -33.83 -0.87
C CYS A 16 6.41 -32.96 -0.83
N SER A 17 6.53 -32.05 -1.80
CA SER A 17 7.50 -30.97 -1.70
C SER A 17 7.07 -30.10 -0.52
N ASN A 18 7.87 -30.09 0.54
CA ASN A 18 7.73 -29.13 1.63
C ASN A 18 7.92 -27.73 1.04
N LYS A 19 6.82 -27.10 0.60
CA LYS A 19 6.79 -25.65 0.47
C LYS A 19 7.03 -25.15 1.89
N LYS A 20 8.09 -24.37 2.10
CA LYS A 20 8.26 -23.66 3.36
C LYS A 20 7.04 -22.76 3.50
N ASP A 21 6.16 -23.07 4.44
CA ASP A 21 4.98 -22.28 4.68
C ASP A 21 5.41 -20.88 5.14
N PHE A 22 5.06 -19.86 4.36
CA PHE A 22 5.26 -18.47 4.76
C PHE A 22 4.40 -18.20 5.99
N THR A 23 5.04 -17.80 7.10
CA THR A 23 4.35 -17.41 8.32
C THR A 23 4.37 -15.88 8.41
N PRO A 24 3.25 -15.20 8.17
CA PRO A 24 3.21 -13.74 8.17
C PRO A 24 3.41 -13.17 9.57
N VAL A 25 4.08 -12.03 9.66
CA VAL A 25 4.20 -11.23 10.89
C VAL A 25 3.45 -9.91 10.72
N PHE A 26 2.58 -9.62 11.69
CA PHE A 26 2.00 -8.31 11.88
C PHE A 26 2.67 -7.63 13.08
N ASN A 27 3.44 -6.57 12.83
CA ASN A 27 4.10 -5.78 13.87
C ASN A 27 4.07 -4.29 13.48
N VAL A 28 2.99 -3.63 13.88
CA VAL A 28 2.74 -2.23 13.59
C VAL A 28 2.70 -1.46 14.91
N PRO A 29 3.54 -0.42 15.11
CA PRO A 29 3.47 0.45 16.27
C PRO A 29 2.05 1.02 16.47
N ALA A 30 1.63 1.14 17.72
CA ALA A 30 0.24 1.47 18.07
C ALA A 30 -0.26 2.78 17.45
N GLU A 31 0.63 3.74 17.22
CA GLU A 31 0.34 5.03 16.58
C GLU A 31 -0.06 4.92 15.10
N PHE A 32 0.29 3.83 14.42
CA PHE A 32 -0.04 3.61 13.01
C PHE A 32 -1.24 2.68 12.80
N VAL A 33 -1.63 1.91 13.81
CA VAL A 33 -2.79 1.00 13.74
C VAL A 33 -4.06 1.71 13.24
N PRO A 34 -4.44 2.91 13.74
CA PRO A 34 -5.63 3.60 13.21
C PRO A 34 -5.56 3.95 11.73
N VAL A 35 -4.36 4.12 11.18
CA VAL A 35 -4.16 4.39 9.75
C VAL A 35 -4.33 3.10 8.94
N ILE A 36 -3.88 1.95 9.47
CA ILE A 36 -4.12 0.64 8.84
C ILE A 36 -5.61 0.32 8.82
N ASP A 37 -6.32 0.52 9.92
CA ASP A 37 -7.77 0.33 10.00
C ASP A 37 -8.51 1.24 8.99
N SER A 38 -8.06 2.49 8.85
CA SER A 38 -8.59 3.44 7.85
C SER A 38 -8.39 2.94 6.42
N PHE A 39 -7.24 2.30 6.13
CA PHE A 39 -6.96 1.72 4.82
C PHE A 39 -7.90 0.56 4.51
N GLU A 40 -8.04 -0.40 5.43
CA GLU A 40 -8.93 -1.55 5.28
C GLU A 40 -10.40 -1.10 5.14
N ALA A 41 -10.83 -0.12 5.94
CA ALA A 41 -12.15 0.46 5.82
C ALA A 41 -12.36 1.16 4.47
N ALA A 42 -11.37 1.89 3.97
CA ALA A 42 -11.43 2.55 2.67
C ALA A 42 -11.47 1.54 1.50
N ALA A 43 -10.75 0.43 1.63
CA ALA A 43 -10.78 -0.69 0.69
C ALA A 43 -12.16 -1.34 0.66
N MET A 44 -12.71 -1.67 1.83
CA MET A 44 -14.03 -2.29 1.99
C MET A 44 -15.15 -1.41 1.43
N GLN A 45 -15.10 -0.09 1.67
CA GLN A 45 -16.05 0.87 1.09
C GLN A 45 -16.04 0.88 -0.45
N ARG A 46 -14.94 0.45 -1.07
CA ARG A 46 -14.75 0.37 -2.53
C ARG A 46 -14.91 -1.04 -3.08
N GLY A 47 -15.36 -1.99 -2.25
CA GLY A 47 -15.63 -3.37 -2.65
C GLY A 47 -14.42 -4.31 -2.59
N TYR A 48 -13.32 -3.89 -1.97
CA TYR A 48 -12.12 -4.71 -1.79
C TYR A 48 -12.11 -5.30 -0.38
N ASN A 49 -12.14 -6.63 -0.28
CA ASN A 49 -12.01 -7.34 1.00
C ASN A 49 -10.52 -7.61 1.29
N ILE A 50 -9.83 -6.61 1.83
CA ILE A 50 -8.40 -6.68 2.16
C ILE A 50 -8.26 -6.89 3.68
N THR A 51 -7.34 -7.78 4.05
CA THR A 51 -6.90 -7.95 5.44
C THR A 51 -5.37 -7.85 5.47
N VAL A 52 -4.85 -6.94 6.28
CA VAL A 52 -3.42 -6.64 6.41
C VAL A 52 -2.89 -7.36 7.65
N ASN A 53 -2.29 -8.53 7.45
CA ASN A 53 -1.79 -9.38 8.54
C ASN A 53 -0.31 -9.77 8.41
N ASN A 54 0.37 -9.27 7.37
CA ASN A 54 1.77 -9.54 7.03
C ASN A 54 2.58 -8.24 6.90
N LEU A 55 2.25 -7.22 7.70
CA LEU A 55 2.86 -5.90 7.66
C LEU A 55 3.70 -5.62 8.92
N ILE A 56 4.92 -5.15 8.68
CA ILE A 56 5.77 -4.53 9.70
C ILE A 56 5.91 -3.05 9.35
N ILE A 57 5.72 -2.17 10.34
CA ILE A 57 6.13 -0.76 10.24
C ILE A 57 7.24 -0.52 11.26
N GLN A 58 8.35 0.04 10.82
CA GLN A 58 9.49 0.30 11.70
C GLN A 58 10.19 1.60 11.33
N TYR A 59 10.82 2.24 12.30
CA TYR A 59 11.72 3.35 12.04
C TYR A 59 13.09 2.85 11.58
N ASP A 60 13.66 3.51 10.59
CA ASP A 60 14.97 3.19 10.02
C ASP A 60 15.81 4.47 9.93
N SER A 61 16.92 4.50 10.68
CA SER A 61 17.87 5.61 10.69
C SER A 61 18.88 5.56 9.55
N THR A 62 18.87 4.51 8.72
CA THR A 62 19.73 4.36 7.55
C THR A 62 19.13 4.94 6.27
N LEU A 63 17.84 5.27 6.28
CA LEU A 63 17.17 5.97 5.18
C LEU A 63 17.77 7.36 4.96
N GLU A 64 18.09 7.66 3.70
CA GLU A 64 18.55 9.00 3.33
C GLU A 64 17.50 10.05 3.69
N ASN A 65 17.94 11.24 4.12
CA ASN A 65 17.06 12.34 4.53
C ASN A 65 16.16 12.90 3.40
N SER A 66 16.31 12.41 2.17
CA SER A 66 15.43 12.69 1.02
C SER A 66 14.15 11.84 1.04
N TYR A 67 14.11 10.72 1.77
CA TYR A 67 12.98 9.80 1.82
C TYR A 67 12.27 9.85 3.16
N CYS A 68 10.94 9.87 3.12
CA CYS A 68 10.11 9.79 4.32
C CYS A 68 9.78 8.37 4.74
N ALA A 69 9.61 7.50 3.75
CA ALA A 69 9.39 6.10 3.94
C ALA A 69 9.88 5.31 2.72
N ASN A 70 9.96 4.00 2.87
CA ASN A 70 10.16 3.07 1.78
C ASN A 70 9.48 1.74 2.08
N ALA A 71 8.69 1.25 1.13
CA ALA A 71 8.23 -0.13 1.09
C ALA A 71 9.31 -1.07 0.54
N ASN A 72 9.50 -2.23 1.18
CA ASN A 72 10.48 -3.23 0.73
C ASN A 72 10.10 -3.94 -0.59
N ILE A 73 8.85 -3.82 -1.03
CA ILE A 73 8.34 -4.53 -2.20
C ILE A 73 7.14 -3.79 -2.82
N THR A 74 7.07 -3.85 -4.15
CA THR A 74 5.85 -3.55 -4.91
C THR A 74 5.20 -4.86 -5.37
N ALA A 75 4.23 -5.37 -4.61
CA ALA A 75 3.51 -6.61 -4.96
C ALA A 75 2.23 -6.74 -4.14
N SER A 76 1.15 -7.19 -4.78
CA SER A 76 -0.13 -7.51 -4.10
C SER A 76 -0.17 -8.92 -3.50
N SER A 77 0.90 -9.71 -3.63
CA SER A 77 0.92 -11.08 -3.10
C SER A 77 0.96 -11.12 -1.57
N ASN A 78 0.19 -12.02 -0.97
CA ASN A 78 0.11 -12.20 0.49
C ASN A 78 1.13 -13.21 1.05
N ASP A 79 1.93 -13.86 0.20
CA ASP A 79 2.94 -14.86 0.58
C ASP A 79 4.34 -14.25 0.83
N VAL A 80 4.42 -12.93 0.97
CA VAL A 80 5.66 -12.19 1.24
C VAL A 80 5.45 -11.25 2.43
N GLN A 81 6.48 -11.12 3.27
CA GLN A 81 6.48 -10.15 4.37
C GLN A 81 6.57 -8.72 3.82
N LYS A 82 5.64 -7.86 4.21
CA LYS A 82 5.62 -6.44 3.85
C LYS A 82 6.27 -5.64 4.97
N ILE A 83 7.12 -4.69 4.59
CA ILE A 83 7.83 -3.81 5.51
C ILE A 83 7.74 -2.39 4.97
N ILE A 84 7.26 -1.47 5.79
CA ILE A 84 7.37 -0.02 5.57
C ILE A 84 8.40 0.51 6.55
N ALA A 85 9.54 0.95 6.03
CA ALA A 85 10.56 1.64 6.79
C ALA A 85 10.25 3.14 6.79
N LEU A 86 10.14 3.75 7.98
CA LEU A 86 9.93 5.19 8.16
C LEU A 86 11.24 5.87 8.53
N ASN A 87 11.53 7.02 7.94
CA ASN A 87 12.78 7.71 8.25
C ASN A 87 12.79 8.23 9.70
N ALA A 88 13.77 7.77 10.48
CA ALA A 88 13.93 8.15 11.88
C ALA A 88 14.58 9.53 12.09
N ASN A 89 15.25 10.08 11.07
CA ASN A 89 16.10 11.26 11.17
C ASN A 89 15.38 12.56 10.84
N ILE A 90 14.19 12.50 10.22
CA ILE A 90 13.44 13.67 9.78
C ILE A 90 11.96 13.57 10.16
N LYS A 91 11.34 14.72 10.46
CA LYS A 91 9.89 14.78 10.65
C LYS A 91 9.20 15.07 9.32
N CYS A 92 8.63 14.03 8.71
CA CYS A 92 8.06 14.13 7.36
C CYS A 92 6.63 14.68 7.30
N TRP A 93 5.80 14.43 8.31
CA TRP A 93 4.41 14.85 8.32
C TRP A 93 4.13 15.82 9.47
N LEU A 94 3.26 16.79 9.22
CA LEU A 94 2.82 17.81 10.16
C LEU A 94 1.47 17.47 10.79
N ASN A 95 0.67 16.63 10.14
CA ASN A 95 -0.66 16.26 10.60
C ASN A 95 -1.04 14.82 10.20
N SER A 96 -2.17 14.34 10.72
CA SER A 96 -2.65 12.98 10.49
C SER A 96 -3.04 12.69 9.03
N ARG A 97 -3.41 13.70 8.23
CA ARG A 97 -3.73 13.50 6.80
C ARG A 97 -2.49 13.33 5.94
N GLN A 98 -1.41 14.02 6.29
CA GLN A 98 -0.12 13.79 5.65
C GLN A 98 0.45 12.42 6.02
N LEU A 99 0.29 11.99 7.28
CA LEU A 99 0.63 10.63 7.69
C LEU A 99 -0.22 9.58 6.93
N GLU A 100 -1.54 9.78 6.85
CA GLU A 100 -2.44 8.90 6.10
C GLU A 100 -2.01 8.80 4.63
N THR A 101 -1.72 9.94 3.98
CA THR A 101 -1.25 9.97 2.59
C THR A 101 0.04 9.17 2.41
N LEU A 102 1.03 9.37 3.30
CA LEU A 102 2.30 8.65 3.26
C LEU A 102 2.10 7.15 3.42
N ILE A 103 1.42 6.71 4.48
CA ILE A 103 1.23 5.27 4.73
C ILE A 103 0.38 4.62 3.63
N PHE A 104 -0.64 5.31 3.11
CA PHE A 104 -1.46 4.78 2.01
C PHE A 104 -0.68 4.67 0.71
N HIS A 105 0.25 5.58 0.45
CA HIS A 105 1.19 5.49 -0.68
C HIS A 105 2.05 4.23 -0.56
N GLU A 106 2.70 4.01 0.60
CA GLU A 106 3.52 2.83 0.83
C GLU A 106 2.71 1.52 0.82
N MET A 107 1.47 1.54 1.32
CA MET A 107 0.54 0.41 1.21
C MET A 107 0.06 0.20 -0.23
N GLY A 108 0.01 1.26 -1.04
CA GLY A 108 -0.17 1.15 -2.49
C GLY A 108 0.88 0.24 -3.11
N HIS A 109 2.16 0.40 -2.74
CA HIS A 109 3.23 -0.50 -3.18
C HIS A 109 3.04 -1.92 -2.62
N CYS A 110 3.01 -2.06 -1.28
CA CYS A 110 3.20 -3.36 -0.65
C CYS A 110 1.91 -4.20 -0.48
N ILE A 111 0.73 -3.59 -0.56
CA ILE A 111 -0.58 -4.27 -0.45
C ILE A 111 -1.29 -4.33 -1.81
N LEU A 112 -1.24 -3.25 -2.59
CA LEU A 112 -1.95 -3.18 -3.87
C LEU A 112 -1.06 -3.46 -5.10
N GLY A 113 0.27 -3.50 -4.92
CA GLY A 113 1.21 -3.70 -6.03
C GLY A 113 1.21 -2.53 -7.03
N ARG A 114 0.90 -1.32 -6.57
CA ARG A 114 0.88 -0.10 -7.39
C ARG A 114 2.31 0.43 -7.55
N GLU A 115 2.67 0.79 -8.77
CA GLU A 115 3.90 1.56 -9.04
C GLU A 115 3.62 3.07 -8.90
N HIS A 116 4.68 3.87 -8.86
CA HIS A 116 4.55 5.32 -8.95
C HIS A 116 3.83 5.76 -10.23
N ASP A 117 3.01 6.81 -10.12
CA ASP A 117 2.33 7.45 -11.26
C ASP A 117 2.44 8.98 -11.16
N GLU A 118 3.26 9.55 -12.04
CA GLU A 118 3.54 10.99 -12.14
C GLU A 118 2.60 11.73 -13.10
N SER A 119 1.58 11.05 -13.63
CA SER A 119 0.59 11.68 -14.49
C SER A 119 -0.21 12.75 -13.75
N ARG A 120 -0.71 13.73 -14.51
CA ARG A 120 -1.40 14.91 -13.98
C ARG A 120 -2.83 14.98 -14.49
N LEU A 121 -3.69 15.53 -13.65
CA LEU A 121 -5.01 16.01 -14.04
C LEU A 121 -4.89 17.23 -14.97
N PRO A 122 -5.94 17.58 -15.74
CA PRO A 122 -5.94 18.76 -16.61
C PRO A 122 -5.49 20.05 -15.93
N ASN A 123 -5.87 20.26 -14.66
CA ASN A 123 -5.47 21.43 -13.88
C ASN A 123 -4.04 21.36 -13.29
N GLY A 124 -3.25 20.34 -13.63
CA GLY A 124 -1.87 20.16 -13.19
C GLY A 124 -1.67 19.46 -11.83
N ASN A 125 -2.75 19.18 -11.08
CA ASN A 125 -2.64 18.40 -9.85
C ASN A 125 -2.20 16.95 -10.15
N PRO A 126 -1.50 16.28 -9.22
CA PRO A 126 -1.21 14.86 -9.36
C PRO A 126 -2.48 14.05 -9.58
N LYS A 127 -2.46 13.17 -10.58
CA LYS A 127 -3.58 12.27 -10.85
C LYS A 127 -3.67 11.18 -9.79
N SER A 128 -2.54 10.69 -9.32
CA SER A 128 -2.47 9.55 -8.42
C SER A 128 -1.99 9.91 -7.01
N ILE A 129 -2.44 9.16 -6.00
CA ILE A 129 -1.80 9.16 -4.68
C ILE A 129 -0.38 8.55 -4.74
N MET A 130 -0.11 7.77 -5.79
CA MET A 130 1.19 7.15 -6.05
C MET A 130 2.19 8.13 -6.71
N CYS A 131 1.93 9.44 -6.72
CA CYS A 131 2.93 10.41 -7.14
C CYS A 131 4.05 10.55 -6.10
N THR A 132 5.27 10.83 -6.54
CA THR A 132 6.41 11.03 -5.66
C THR A 132 6.38 12.40 -4.97
N GLY A 133 6.89 12.45 -3.74
CA GLY A 133 7.25 13.70 -3.06
C GLY A 133 6.07 14.59 -2.61
N ASN A 134 4.81 14.13 -2.71
CA ASN A 134 3.66 14.91 -2.26
C ASN A 134 2.75 14.13 -1.32
N ILE A 135 2.95 14.32 -0.01
CA ILE A 135 2.07 13.77 1.03
C ILE A 135 0.95 14.74 1.45
N ALA A 136 0.84 15.91 0.80
CA ALA A 136 -0.13 16.94 1.14
C ALA A 136 -1.36 16.95 0.22
N LEU A 137 -1.56 15.91 -0.60
CA LEU A 137 -2.58 15.79 -1.64
C LEU A 137 -4.00 16.14 -1.18
N TYR A 138 -4.34 15.79 0.05
CA TYR A 138 -5.62 16.11 0.68
C TYR A 138 -5.45 16.57 2.13
N ALA A 139 -4.31 17.21 2.43
CA ALA A 139 -4.05 17.75 3.75
C ALA A 139 -4.89 19.01 4.02
N PRO A 140 -5.29 19.26 5.29
CA PRO A 140 -5.83 20.55 5.67
C PRO A 140 -4.74 21.62 5.60
N CYS A 141 -5.14 22.88 5.72
CA CYS A 141 -4.22 24.00 5.92
C CYS A 141 -3.27 23.73 7.08
N ALA A 142 -1.95 23.84 6.85
CA ALA A 142 -0.96 23.80 7.93
C ALA A 142 -1.16 24.96 8.93
N TYR A 143 -1.51 26.14 8.41
CA TYR A 143 -1.86 27.33 9.17
C TYR A 143 -3.20 27.88 8.64
N PRO A 144 -4.30 27.78 9.39
CA PRO A 144 -5.64 28.16 8.92
C PRO A 144 -5.83 29.68 9.02
N VAL A 145 -5.04 30.45 8.28
CA VAL A 145 -5.23 31.92 8.15
C VAL A 145 -6.45 32.20 7.26
N ASN A 146 -6.73 31.31 6.31
CA ASN A 146 -7.96 31.21 5.52
C ASN A 146 -8.14 29.74 5.07
N ASP A 147 -9.19 29.45 4.29
CA ASP A 147 -9.49 28.07 3.83
C ASP A 147 -8.91 27.73 2.45
N SER A 148 -8.18 28.66 1.79
CA SER A 148 -7.73 28.44 0.40
C SER A 148 -6.66 27.35 0.27
N CYS A 149 -5.96 27.01 1.35
CA CYS A 149 -5.00 25.91 1.39
C CYS A 149 -5.62 24.54 1.65
N ASN A 150 -6.91 24.46 2.02
CA ASN A 150 -7.53 23.21 2.45
C ASN A 150 -7.77 22.27 1.26
N GLN A 151 -7.07 21.14 1.25
CA GLN A 151 -7.19 20.14 0.18
C GLN A 151 -8.08 18.96 0.57
N TYR A 152 -8.73 19.00 1.74
CA TYR A 152 -9.43 17.82 2.30
C TYR A 152 -10.51 17.26 1.36
N TYR A 153 -11.17 18.13 0.58
CA TYR A 153 -12.18 17.73 -0.40
C TYR A 153 -11.67 16.76 -1.48
N LYS A 154 -10.34 16.68 -1.69
CA LYS A 154 -9.72 15.77 -2.66
C LYS A 154 -9.57 14.34 -2.15
N ARG A 155 -9.72 14.09 -0.83
CA ARG A 155 -9.44 12.79 -0.21
C ARG A 155 -10.18 11.65 -0.89
N ASN A 156 -11.49 11.80 -1.14
CA ASN A 156 -12.29 10.73 -1.73
C ASN A 156 -11.78 10.34 -3.13
N TYR A 157 -11.43 11.32 -3.97
CA TYR A 157 -10.87 11.05 -5.29
C TYR A 157 -9.57 10.24 -5.21
N TYR A 158 -8.62 10.64 -4.36
CA TYR A 158 -7.34 9.93 -4.25
C TYR A 158 -7.49 8.52 -3.67
N LEU A 159 -8.47 8.31 -2.80
CA LEU A 159 -8.78 6.96 -2.33
C LEU A 159 -9.47 6.13 -3.42
N ASP A 160 -10.42 6.70 -4.16
CA ASP A 160 -11.02 6.01 -5.32
C ASP A 160 -9.93 5.61 -6.33
N GLU A 161 -9.01 6.52 -6.60
CA GLU A 161 -7.88 6.32 -7.51
C GLU A 161 -6.89 5.26 -7.02
N LEU A 162 -6.57 5.22 -5.73
CA LEU A 162 -5.67 4.23 -5.13
C LEU A 162 -6.15 2.80 -5.40
N PHE A 163 -7.45 2.55 -5.23
CA PHE A 163 -8.04 1.23 -5.44
C PHE A 163 -8.45 1.01 -6.92
N ASN A 164 -8.68 2.07 -7.69
CA ASN A 164 -9.02 2.02 -9.12
C ASN A 164 -8.29 3.12 -9.92
N ALA A 165 -7.20 2.75 -10.59
CA ALA A 165 -6.41 3.67 -11.42
C ALA A 165 -7.18 4.30 -12.61
N SER A 166 -8.35 3.75 -12.94
CA SER A 166 -9.25 4.27 -13.98
C SER A 166 -10.28 5.27 -13.43
N THR A 167 -10.12 5.73 -12.19
CA THR A 167 -11.00 6.75 -11.59
C THR A 167 -11.08 7.98 -12.49
N PRO A 168 -12.30 8.42 -12.88
CA PRO A 168 -12.48 9.57 -13.76
C PRO A 168 -11.95 10.87 -13.17
N VAL A 169 -11.60 11.81 -14.04
CA VAL A 169 -11.20 13.18 -13.64
C VAL A 169 -12.35 13.83 -12.85
N PRO A 170 -12.11 14.30 -11.61
CA PRO A 170 -13.12 14.96 -10.79
C PRO A 170 -13.33 16.40 -11.28
N ASP A 171 -14.46 17.02 -10.93
CA ASP A 171 -14.78 18.37 -11.41
C ASP A 171 -13.73 19.42 -11.04
N TRP A 172 -13.17 19.34 -9.82
CA TRP A 172 -12.11 20.23 -9.39
C TRP A 172 -10.78 20.00 -10.10
N GLY A 173 -10.62 18.84 -10.76
CA GLY A 173 -9.42 18.40 -11.48
C GLY A 173 -9.38 18.83 -12.95
N LYS A 174 -10.51 19.34 -13.47
CA LYS A 174 -10.67 19.80 -14.85
C LYS A 174 -9.98 21.12 -15.11
#